data_AF-A0A8T6LKH2-F1
#
_entry.id   AF-A0A8T6LKH2-F1
#
_cell.length_a   1.000
_cell.length_b   1.000
_cell.length_c   1.000
_cell.angle_alpha   90.00
_cell.angle_beta   90.00
_cell.angle_gamma   90.00
#
_symmetry.space_group_name_H-M   'P 1'
#
loop_
_entity.id
_entity.type
_entity.pdbx_description
1 polymer ?
#
loop_
_entity_poly.entity_id
_entity_poly.type
_entity_poly.pdbx_seq_one_letter_code
_entity_poly.pdbx_strand_id
1 'polypeptide(L)'
;MRWTTDLGAELSYYDPGADRIVFGLTYDSRWTAAHEYTHALHQESLGGLWPTTRCSYHPVAEVTSYTCAFQEGIASYGGNIGSPTERPHGDWQSVPNPPNRVAAKIERNVAALFHDLLDADSEPGDRTYYPGRYVMTVFKTCRVTRNRISVKRDNVSDFVWCLENGVNSEVHGASFPGLPVPRSVRESATEPSGWSASAIRSTWRRNVG
;
A
#
# COMPACT_ATOMS: atom_id res chain seq x y z
N MET A 1 4.02 -20.41 -6.59
CA MET A 1 3.45 -19.64 -7.70
C MET A 1 2.64 -20.53 -8.60
N ARG A 2 1.34 -20.29 -8.67
CA ARG A 2 0.41 -20.99 -9.55
C ARG A 2 -0.43 -20.04 -10.41
N TRP A 3 -0.01 -18.78 -10.52
CA TRP A 3 -0.70 -17.82 -11.36
C TRP A 3 -0.45 -18.08 -12.84
N THR A 4 -1.42 -17.72 -13.67
CA THR A 4 -1.36 -17.82 -15.13
C THR A 4 -1.44 -16.44 -15.77
N THR A 5 -1.10 -16.34 -17.07
CA THR A 5 -1.21 -15.11 -17.85
C THR A 5 -2.16 -15.31 -19.02
N ASP A 6 -3.03 -14.35 -19.27
CA ASP A 6 -3.94 -14.30 -20.41
C ASP A 6 -3.71 -13.01 -21.21
N LEU A 7 -3.84 -13.08 -22.52
CA LEU A 7 -3.63 -11.96 -23.44
C LEU A 7 -4.90 -11.69 -24.24
N GLY A 8 -5.21 -10.42 -24.46
CA GLY A 8 -6.22 -10.02 -25.41
C GLY A 8 -7.56 -9.60 -24.81
N ALA A 9 -7.56 -9.15 -23.55
CA ALA A 9 -8.70 -8.47 -22.95
C ALA A 9 -8.74 -6.98 -23.32
N GLU A 10 -9.77 -6.25 -22.90
CA GLU A 10 -9.83 -4.78 -23.08
C GLU A 10 -8.92 -4.03 -22.09
N LEU A 11 -8.82 -4.53 -20.86
CA LEU A 11 -8.04 -3.94 -19.77
C LEU A 11 -7.01 -4.94 -19.22
N SER A 12 -5.97 -4.42 -18.56
CA SER A 12 -5.06 -5.26 -17.77
C SER A 12 -5.51 -5.29 -16.31
N TYR A 13 -5.49 -6.47 -15.69
CA TYR A 13 -5.88 -6.66 -14.29
C TYR A 13 -5.43 -8.03 -13.77
N TYR A 14 -5.27 -8.17 -12.45
CA TYR A 14 -5.18 -9.46 -11.78
C TYR A 14 -6.55 -9.93 -11.29
N ASP A 15 -6.91 -11.15 -11.67
CA ASP A 15 -8.11 -11.87 -11.22
C ASP A 15 -7.75 -12.78 -10.02
N PRO A 16 -8.10 -12.41 -8.77
CA PRO A 16 -7.81 -13.24 -7.61
C PRO A 16 -8.64 -14.53 -7.56
N GLY A 17 -9.77 -14.60 -8.26
CA GLY A 17 -10.64 -15.79 -8.29
C GLY A 17 -10.09 -16.88 -9.22
N ALA A 18 -9.44 -16.47 -10.31
CA ALA A 18 -8.78 -17.36 -11.26
C ALA A 18 -7.27 -17.52 -11.01
N ASP A 19 -6.69 -16.75 -10.07
CA ASP A 19 -5.24 -16.61 -9.89
C ASP A 19 -4.55 -16.32 -11.23
N ARG A 20 -4.96 -15.25 -11.91
CA ARG A 20 -4.59 -14.98 -13.30
C ARG A 20 -4.35 -13.50 -13.55
N ILE A 21 -3.23 -13.19 -14.17
CA ILE A 21 -2.96 -11.86 -14.72
C ILE A 21 -3.51 -11.81 -16.13
N VAL A 22 -4.34 -10.83 -16.42
CA VAL A 22 -4.91 -10.57 -17.74
C VAL A 22 -4.26 -9.31 -18.28
N PHE A 23 -3.72 -9.37 -19.50
CA PHE A 23 -3.17 -8.21 -20.20
C PHE A 23 -4.07 -7.79 -21.36
N GLY A 24 -4.32 -6.48 -21.45
CA GLY A 24 -5.15 -5.90 -22.48
C GLY A 24 -4.53 -6.00 -23.89
N LEU A 25 -5.35 -5.84 -24.93
CA LEU A 25 -4.92 -5.89 -26.34
C LEU A 25 -3.91 -4.79 -26.70
N THR A 26 -3.93 -3.68 -25.99
CA THR A 26 -2.98 -2.57 -26.14
C THR A 26 -1.90 -2.58 -25.06
N TYR A 27 -1.64 -3.73 -24.44
CA TYR A 27 -0.61 -3.86 -23.41
C TYR A 27 0.79 -3.66 -24.02
N ASP A 28 1.46 -2.59 -23.61
CA ASP A 28 2.83 -2.24 -24.05
C ASP A 28 3.75 -1.77 -22.91
N SER A 29 3.29 -1.80 -21.65
CA SER A 29 4.00 -1.21 -20.51
C SER A 29 4.51 -2.26 -19.51
N ARG A 30 5.82 -2.26 -19.25
CA ARG A 30 6.45 -3.10 -18.21
C ARG A 30 5.95 -2.73 -16.81
N TRP A 31 5.64 -1.46 -16.59
CA TRP A 31 5.04 -0.97 -15.35
C TRP A 31 3.73 -1.68 -15.07
N THR A 32 2.87 -1.85 -16.09
CA THR A 32 1.59 -2.55 -15.94
C THR A 32 1.79 -4.03 -15.60
N ALA A 33 2.73 -4.74 -16.22
CA ALA A 33 3.04 -6.12 -15.80
C ALA A 33 3.54 -6.20 -14.36
N ALA A 34 4.44 -5.31 -13.96
CA ALA A 34 4.96 -5.30 -12.60
C ALA A 34 3.87 -4.95 -11.57
N HIS A 35 2.94 -4.05 -11.91
CA HIS A 35 1.75 -3.74 -11.11
C HIS A 35 0.87 -4.98 -10.90
N GLU A 36 0.44 -5.63 -11.99
CA GLU A 36 -0.44 -6.80 -11.88
C GLU A 36 0.25 -8.02 -11.26
N TYR A 37 1.54 -8.19 -11.51
CA TYR A 37 2.35 -9.20 -10.83
C TYR A 37 2.42 -8.96 -9.32
N THR A 38 2.43 -7.69 -8.90
CA THR A 38 2.45 -7.35 -7.48
C THR A 38 1.10 -7.64 -6.82
N HIS A 39 -0.03 -7.51 -7.54
CA HIS A 39 -1.31 -8.03 -7.09
C HIS A 39 -1.31 -9.55 -6.90
N ALA A 40 -0.70 -10.31 -7.83
CA ALA A 40 -0.54 -11.75 -7.69
C ALA A 40 0.32 -12.13 -6.46
N LEU A 41 1.45 -11.44 -6.26
CA LEU A 41 2.29 -11.60 -5.06
C LEU A 41 1.53 -11.25 -3.78
N HIS A 42 0.72 -10.21 -3.82
CA HIS A 42 -0.09 -9.80 -2.69
C HIS A 42 -1.09 -10.91 -2.33
N GLN A 43 -1.80 -11.43 -3.32
CA GLN A 43 -2.74 -12.53 -3.15
C GLN A 43 -2.06 -13.78 -2.56
N GLU A 44 -0.97 -14.24 -3.15
CA GLU A 44 -0.31 -15.51 -2.78
C GLU A 44 0.48 -15.38 -1.46
N SER A 45 1.25 -14.30 -1.31
CA SER A 45 2.35 -14.26 -0.34
C SER A 45 2.18 -13.22 0.77
N LEU A 46 1.45 -12.13 0.50
CA LEU A 46 1.25 -11.04 1.46
C LEU A 46 -0.13 -11.07 2.14
N GLY A 47 -0.90 -12.11 1.86
CA GLY A 47 -2.03 -12.47 2.68
C GLY A 47 -3.41 -12.29 2.05
N GLY A 48 -3.49 -12.21 0.74
CA GLY A 48 -4.75 -12.10 0.03
C GLY A 48 -5.17 -10.64 -0.17
N LEU A 49 -5.68 -10.35 -1.37
CA LEU A 49 -6.42 -9.14 -1.67
C LEU A 49 -7.73 -9.10 -0.87
N TRP A 50 -8.23 -7.89 -0.61
CA TRP A 50 -9.42 -7.69 0.20
C TRP A 50 -10.62 -7.31 -0.65
N PRO A 51 -11.83 -7.77 -0.29
CA PRO A 51 -13.05 -7.25 -0.88
C PRO A 51 -13.11 -5.73 -0.70
N THR A 52 -13.30 -4.99 -1.80
CA THR A 52 -13.30 -3.54 -1.77
C THR A 52 -14.28 -2.97 -2.79
N THR A 53 -14.79 -1.78 -2.49
CA THR A 53 -15.66 -1.00 -3.39
C THR A 53 -14.86 0.11 -4.07
N ARG A 54 -15.28 0.51 -5.27
CA ARG A 54 -14.65 1.60 -6.06
C ARG A 54 -13.20 1.29 -6.46
N CYS A 55 -12.97 0.06 -6.91
CA CYS A 55 -11.66 -0.41 -7.36
C CYS A 55 -11.66 -0.98 -8.79
N SER A 56 -12.77 -0.85 -9.53
CA SER A 56 -12.89 -1.31 -10.92
C SER A 56 -12.36 -0.31 -11.95
N TYR A 57 -12.23 0.96 -11.55
CA TYR A 57 -11.58 2.02 -12.30
C TYR A 57 -10.97 2.99 -11.27
N HIS A 58 -9.66 2.89 -11.08
CA HIS A 58 -8.94 3.73 -10.12
C HIS A 58 -7.85 4.51 -10.87
N PRO A 59 -8.12 5.76 -11.28
CA PRO A 59 -7.04 6.64 -11.66
C PRO A 59 -6.12 6.79 -10.44
N VAL A 60 -4.81 6.64 -10.67
CA VAL A 60 -3.74 6.70 -9.66
C VAL A 60 -3.87 7.86 -8.66
N ALA A 61 -4.44 8.99 -9.07
CA ALA A 61 -4.58 10.23 -8.29
C ALA A 61 -6.00 10.51 -7.77
N GLU A 62 -6.96 9.60 -7.96
CA GLU A 62 -8.35 9.77 -7.55
C GLU A 62 -8.67 9.12 -6.20
N VAL A 63 -9.74 9.61 -5.58
CA VAL A 63 -10.18 9.13 -4.26
C VAL A 63 -10.99 7.85 -4.41
N THR A 64 -10.52 6.78 -3.78
CA THR A 64 -11.20 5.49 -3.71
C THR A 64 -11.57 5.15 -2.25
N SER A 65 -11.63 3.87 -1.88
CA SER A 65 -11.72 3.43 -0.49
C SER A 65 -10.31 3.28 0.10
N TYR A 66 -10.18 3.28 1.44
CA TYR A 66 -8.88 3.02 2.08
C TYR A 66 -8.30 1.66 1.71
N THR A 67 -9.15 0.65 1.52
CA THR A 67 -8.74 -0.69 1.10
C THR A 67 -8.28 -0.71 -0.35
N CYS A 68 -9.03 -0.07 -1.27
CA CYS A 68 -8.65 0.01 -2.67
C CYS A 68 -7.33 0.76 -2.85
N ALA A 69 -7.22 1.97 -2.30
CA ALA A 69 -5.98 2.73 -2.33
C ALA A 69 -4.80 1.95 -1.75
N PHE A 70 -5.05 1.10 -0.74
CA PHE A 70 -4.02 0.33 -0.11
C PHE A 70 -3.51 -0.84 -0.95
N GLN A 71 -4.40 -1.65 -1.53
CA GLN A 71 -4.01 -2.75 -2.40
C GLN A 71 -3.42 -2.26 -3.74
N GLU A 72 -3.97 -1.18 -4.30
CA GLU A 72 -3.44 -0.60 -5.53
C GLU A 72 -2.11 0.13 -5.26
N GLY A 73 -1.96 0.76 -4.10
CA GLY A 73 -0.74 1.50 -3.77
C GLY A 73 0.49 0.60 -3.65
N ILE A 74 0.37 -0.59 -3.03
CA ILE A 74 1.48 -1.56 -3.02
C ILE A 74 1.75 -2.11 -4.42
N ALA A 75 0.72 -2.31 -5.25
CA ALA A 75 0.88 -2.74 -6.63
C ALA A 75 1.60 -1.68 -7.48
N SER A 76 1.21 -0.40 -7.33
CA SER A 76 1.85 0.74 -7.97
C SER A 76 3.31 0.90 -7.56
N TYR A 77 3.64 0.70 -6.28
CA TYR A 77 5.03 0.62 -5.80
C TYR A 77 5.81 -0.48 -6.53
N GLY A 78 5.26 -1.70 -6.61
CA GLY A 78 5.87 -2.80 -7.35
C GLY A 78 6.03 -2.51 -8.85
N GLY A 79 5.05 -1.83 -9.44
CA GLY A 79 5.09 -1.28 -10.79
C GLY A 79 6.29 -0.35 -11.00
N ASN A 80 6.50 0.61 -10.08
CA ASN A 80 7.62 1.54 -10.15
C ASN A 80 8.98 0.84 -10.00
N ILE A 81 9.12 -0.08 -9.05
CA ILE A 81 10.38 -0.81 -8.85
C ILE A 81 10.66 -1.76 -10.04
N GLY A 82 9.64 -2.38 -10.61
CA GLY A 82 9.77 -3.25 -11.78
C GLY A 82 9.99 -2.50 -13.10
N SER A 83 9.65 -1.21 -13.16
CA SER A 83 9.78 -0.37 -14.35
C SER A 83 10.10 1.10 -14.00
N PRO A 84 11.29 1.38 -13.44
CA PRO A 84 11.61 2.71 -12.91
C PRO A 84 11.72 3.79 -13.99
N THR A 85 11.89 3.41 -15.26
CA THR A 85 12.01 4.34 -16.38
C THR A 85 10.66 4.75 -17.00
N GLU A 86 9.59 3.98 -16.79
CA GLU A 86 8.27 4.28 -17.36
C GLU A 86 7.45 5.19 -16.44
N ARG A 87 7.62 5.04 -15.12
CA ARG A 87 6.99 5.89 -14.10
C ARG A 87 7.96 6.11 -12.94
N PRO A 88 8.85 7.11 -13.04
CA PRO A 88 9.85 7.37 -12.01
C PRO A 88 9.21 7.75 -10.68
N HIS A 89 9.89 7.38 -9.59
CA HIS A 89 9.48 7.61 -8.21
C HIS A 89 9.05 9.08 -7.94
N GLY A 90 9.79 10.06 -8.48
CA GLY A 90 9.51 11.48 -8.31
C GLY A 90 8.13 11.93 -8.80
N ASP A 91 7.49 11.21 -9.74
CA ASP A 91 6.13 11.52 -10.21
C ASP A 91 5.06 11.21 -9.16
N TRP A 92 5.42 10.43 -8.13
CA TRP A 92 4.50 9.95 -7.09
C TRP A 92 4.58 10.79 -5.81
N GLN A 93 5.78 11.24 -5.43
CA GLN A 93 5.99 12.12 -4.27
C GLN A 93 5.74 13.62 -4.57
N SER A 94 5.86 14.07 -5.82
CA SER A 94 5.88 15.51 -6.16
C SER A 94 4.52 16.20 -6.26
N VAL A 95 3.42 15.45 -6.21
CA VAL A 95 2.09 16.02 -6.46
C VAL A 95 1.39 16.35 -5.14
N PRO A 96 1.11 17.63 -4.85
CA PRO A 96 0.38 18.03 -3.67
C PRO A 96 -0.98 17.33 -3.61
N ASN A 97 -1.36 16.89 -2.41
CA ASN A 97 -2.70 16.41 -2.18
C ASN A 97 -3.71 17.51 -2.49
N PRO A 98 -4.71 17.28 -3.36
CA PRO A 98 -5.72 18.28 -3.62
C PRO A 98 -6.44 18.64 -2.31
N PRO A 99 -6.73 19.92 -2.06
CA PRO A 99 -7.43 20.33 -0.86
C PRO A 99 -8.77 19.58 -0.74
N ASN A 100 -9.10 19.14 0.48
CA ASN A 100 -10.31 18.38 0.83
C ASN A 100 -10.36 16.92 0.35
N ARG A 101 -9.25 16.35 -0.16
CA ARG A 101 -9.14 14.89 -0.38
C ARG A 101 -8.41 14.21 0.77
N VAL A 102 -8.88 13.02 1.14
CA VAL A 102 -8.21 12.19 2.16
C VAL A 102 -7.04 11.47 1.49
N ALA A 103 -5.81 11.84 1.83
CA ALA A 103 -4.59 11.35 1.20
C ALA A 103 -4.48 9.81 1.23
N ALA A 104 -4.80 9.20 2.36
CA ALA A 104 -4.88 7.74 2.55
C ALA A 104 -5.90 7.00 1.68
N LYS A 105 -6.76 7.70 0.92
CA LYS A 105 -7.70 7.11 -0.05
C LYS A 105 -7.23 7.26 -1.50
N ILE A 106 -5.98 7.67 -1.71
CA ILE A 106 -5.39 7.86 -3.04
C ILE A 106 -4.25 6.86 -3.19
N GLU A 107 -4.34 6.02 -4.23
CA GLU A 107 -3.37 4.97 -4.55
C GLU A 107 -1.93 5.51 -4.59
N ARG A 108 -1.72 6.63 -5.28
CA ARG A 108 -0.39 7.26 -5.41
C ARG A 108 0.28 7.54 -4.08
N ASN A 109 -0.48 8.03 -3.12
CA ASN A 109 0.05 8.40 -1.81
C ASN A 109 0.42 7.17 -0.99
N VAL A 110 -0.33 6.07 -1.16
CA VAL A 110 0.05 4.80 -0.55
C VAL A 110 1.32 4.26 -1.20
N ALA A 111 1.46 4.34 -2.54
CA ALA A 111 2.68 3.93 -3.23
C ALA A 111 3.88 4.76 -2.75
N ALA A 112 3.73 6.08 -2.58
CA ALA A 112 4.74 6.96 -2.01
C ALA A 112 5.12 6.55 -0.57
N LEU A 113 4.15 6.18 0.28
CA LEU A 113 4.44 5.61 1.59
C LEU A 113 5.31 4.34 1.50
N PHE A 114 5.07 3.45 0.52
CA PHE A 114 5.89 2.26 0.36
C PHE A 114 7.30 2.57 -0.12
N HIS A 115 7.46 3.55 -1.01
CA HIS A 115 8.79 4.05 -1.37
C HIS A 115 9.53 4.56 -0.14
N ASP A 116 9.00 5.55 0.59
CA ASP A 116 9.62 6.11 1.80
C ASP A 116 9.85 5.09 2.94
N LEU A 117 9.28 3.88 2.87
CA LEU A 117 9.53 2.82 3.84
C LEU A 117 10.62 1.83 3.38
N LEU A 118 10.85 1.71 2.06
CA LEU A 118 11.55 0.59 1.43
C LEU A 118 12.71 1.00 0.52
N ASP A 119 12.72 2.22 -0.02
CA ASP A 119 13.88 2.71 -0.76
C ASP A 119 15.01 3.09 0.22
N ALA A 120 16.24 2.73 -0.16
CA ALA A 120 17.43 3.07 0.61
C ALA A 120 18.03 4.40 0.15
N ASP A 121 17.49 4.99 -0.92
CA ASP A 121 17.91 6.29 -1.41
C ASP A 121 17.39 7.34 -0.43
N SER A 122 18.30 8.01 0.26
CA SER A 122 17.96 9.11 1.14
C SER A 122 17.59 10.32 0.29
N GLU A 123 16.37 10.37 -0.24
CA GLU A 123 15.90 11.58 -0.90
C GLU A 123 15.72 12.70 0.13
N PRO A 124 15.87 13.98 -0.25
CA PRO A 124 15.57 15.12 0.62
C PRO A 124 14.09 15.14 1.02
N GLY A 125 13.73 14.38 2.06
CA GLY A 125 12.34 14.19 2.46
C GLY A 125 12.09 12.89 3.19
N ASP A 126 12.90 11.86 2.95
CA ASP A 126 12.71 10.55 3.56
C ASP A 126 13.12 10.58 5.02
N ARG A 127 12.14 10.31 5.88
CA ARG A 127 12.31 10.42 7.33
C ARG A 127 12.69 9.10 7.97
N THR A 128 12.59 8.01 7.22
CA THR A 128 12.92 6.66 7.70
C THR A 128 13.17 5.74 6.51
N TYR A 129 13.90 4.66 6.74
CA TYR A 129 14.00 3.51 5.85
C TYR A 129 14.06 2.27 6.74
N TYR A 130 13.31 1.23 6.37
CA TYR A 130 13.38 -0.05 7.06
C TYR A 130 13.64 -1.19 6.09
N PRO A 131 14.33 -2.26 6.53
CA PRO A 131 14.54 -3.43 5.69
C PRO A 131 13.19 -3.95 5.15
N GLY A 132 13.10 -4.21 3.85
CA GLY A 132 11.84 -4.66 3.24
C GLY A 132 11.25 -5.91 3.89
N ARG A 133 12.11 -6.79 4.46
CA ARG A 133 11.67 -7.93 5.28
C ARG A 133 10.82 -7.53 6.49
N TYR A 134 11.14 -6.41 7.15
CA TYR A 134 10.40 -5.92 8.31
C TYR A 134 9.03 -5.40 7.84
N VAL A 135 9.01 -4.46 6.91
CA VAL A 135 7.78 -3.84 6.39
C VAL A 135 6.83 -4.89 5.81
N MET A 136 7.34 -5.85 5.03
CA MET A 136 6.52 -6.92 4.44
C MET A 136 6.08 -7.96 5.46
N THR A 137 6.84 -8.20 6.54
CA THR A 137 6.38 -9.07 7.63
C THR A 137 5.25 -8.41 8.41
N VAL A 138 5.36 -7.10 8.71
CA VAL A 138 4.26 -6.32 9.31
C VAL A 138 3.04 -6.37 8.39
N PHE A 139 3.22 -6.09 7.09
CA PHE A 139 2.14 -6.12 6.09
C PHE A 139 1.44 -7.49 6.08
N LYS A 140 2.18 -8.58 6.07
CA LYS A 140 1.62 -9.94 5.93
C LYS A 140 0.90 -10.40 7.19
N THR A 141 1.48 -10.12 8.36
CA THR A 141 1.11 -10.79 9.62
C THR A 141 0.26 -9.94 10.54
N CYS A 142 0.18 -8.64 10.29
CA CYS A 142 -0.51 -7.75 11.19
C CYS A 142 -2.01 -8.04 11.31
N ARG A 143 -2.47 -8.03 12.56
CA ARG A 143 -3.86 -8.01 12.96
C ARG A 143 -4.12 -6.85 13.90
N VAL A 144 -5.22 -6.15 13.67
CA VAL A 144 -5.69 -5.07 14.52
C VAL A 144 -6.92 -5.51 15.32
N THR A 145 -7.07 -5.02 16.54
CA THR A 145 -8.26 -5.28 17.36
C THR A 145 -9.19 -4.08 17.33
N ARG A 146 -10.42 -4.27 16.81
CA ARG A 146 -11.51 -3.29 16.81
C ARG A 146 -12.69 -3.89 17.58
N ASN A 147 -13.22 -3.17 18.58
CA ASN A 147 -14.38 -3.62 19.36
C ASN A 147 -14.31 -5.10 19.84
N ARG A 148 -13.13 -5.52 20.34
CA ARG A 148 -12.80 -6.89 20.81
C ARG A 148 -12.63 -7.96 19.73
N ILE A 149 -12.77 -7.63 18.45
CA ILE A 149 -12.52 -8.55 17.34
C ILE A 149 -11.15 -8.27 16.76
N SER A 150 -10.29 -9.29 16.73
CA SER A 150 -9.00 -9.24 16.02
C SER A 150 -9.22 -9.59 14.56
N VAL A 151 -9.01 -8.62 13.67
CA VAL A 151 -9.13 -8.78 12.22
C VAL A 151 -7.78 -8.63 11.56
N LYS A 152 -7.59 -9.26 10.40
CA LYS A 152 -6.41 -9.03 9.58
C LYS A 152 -6.45 -7.58 9.10
N ARG A 153 -5.28 -6.93 9.02
CA ARG A 153 -5.18 -5.62 8.39
C ARG A 153 -5.70 -5.70 6.95
N ASP A 154 -6.57 -4.79 6.56
CA ASP A 154 -7.19 -4.75 5.23
C ASP A 154 -7.14 -3.35 4.57
N ASN A 155 -6.47 -2.39 5.20
CA ASN A 155 -6.38 -1.03 4.67
C ASN A 155 -5.14 -0.28 5.21
N VAL A 156 -4.86 0.88 4.64
CA VAL A 156 -3.68 1.70 5.01
C VAL A 156 -3.73 2.21 6.45
N SER A 157 -4.91 2.50 6.99
CA SER A 157 -5.08 3.00 8.37
C SER A 157 -4.63 1.96 9.41
N ASP A 158 -5.00 0.70 9.18
CA ASP A 158 -4.50 -0.39 9.98
C ASP A 158 -3.01 -0.60 9.76
N PHE A 159 -2.52 -0.50 8.53
CA PHE A 159 -1.11 -0.75 8.23
C PHE A 159 -0.20 0.23 8.97
N VAL A 160 -0.53 1.53 8.96
CA VAL A 160 0.24 2.53 9.72
C VAL A 160 0.13 2.27 11.22
N TRP A 161 -1.02 1.78 11.70
CA TRP A 161 -1.19 1.36 13.09
C TRP A 161 -0.25 0.22 13.46
N CYS A 162 -0.08 -0.75 12.56
CA CYS A 162 0.85 -1.85 12.72
C CYS A 162 2.30 -1.41 12.71
N LEU A 163 2.68 -0.55 11.76
CA LEU A 163 4.06 -0.10 11.62
C LEU A 163 4.53 0.63 12.88
N GLU A 164 3.66 1.41 13.51
CA GLU A 164 4.01 2.29 14.62
C GLU A 164 3.95 1.61 16.01
N ASN A 165 3.30 0.45 16.13
CA ASN A 165 3.20 -0.35 17.36
C ASN A 165 2.87 0.46 18.64
N GLY A 166 2.04 1.51 18.51
CA GLY A 166 1.79 2.46 19.60
C GLY A 166 1.28 3.82 19.15
N VAL A 167 0.39 3.86 18.13
CA VAL A 167 -0.12 5.14 17.61
C VAL A 167 -0.90 5.88 18.68
N ASN A 168 -0.64 7.18 18.80
CA ASN A 168 -1.55 8.07 19.52
C ASN A 168 -2.93 8.02 18.83
N SER A 169 -3.94 7.53 19.55
CA SER A 169 -5.27 7.29 19.01
C SER A 169 -5.97 8.55 18.47
N GLU A 170 -5.65 9.73 19.00
CA GLU A 170 -6.22 11.00 18.52
C GLU A 170 -5.64 11.38 17.17
N VAL A 171 -4.31 11.24 17.03
CA VAL A 171 -3.59 11.48 15.78
C VAL A 171 -4.10 10.52 14.69
N HIS A 172 -4.28 9.24 15.02
CA HIS A 172 -4.85 8.27 14.08
C HIS A 172 -6.28 8.62 13.67
N GLY A 173 -7.15 8.94 14.64
CA GLY A 173 -8.54 9.29 14.37
C GLY A 173 -8.69 10.54 13.49
N ALA A 174 -7.79 11.52 13.63
CA ALA A 174 -7.78 12.72 12.80
C ALA A 174 -7.34 12.44 11.35
N SER A 175 -6.36 11.56 11.16
CA SER A 175 -5.80 11.23 9.84
C SER A 175 -6.66 10.26 9.03
N PHE A 176 -7.46 9.41 9.69
CA PHE A 176 -8.29 8.39 9.04
C PHE A 176 -9.79 8.55 9.34
N PRO A 177 -10.42 9.65 8.87
CA PRO A 177 -11.82 9.95 9.17
C PRO A 177 -12.78 8.86 8.68
N GLY A 178 -13.71 8.48 9.56
CA GLY A 178 -14.73 7.47 9.29
C GLY A 178 -14.29 6.03 9.50
N LEU A 179 -13.04 5.78 9.94
CA LEU A 179 -12.59 4.47 10.39
C LEU A 179 -12.55 4.37 11.92
N PRO A 180 -12.87 3.19 12.50
CA PRO A 180 -12.68 2.96 13.92
C PRO A 180 -11.19 2.86 14.25
N VAL A 181 -10.76 3.63 15.26
CA VAL A 181 -9.39 3.57 15.77
C VAL A 181 -9.12 2.18 16.40
N PRO A 182 -8.10 1.44 15.94
CA PRO A 182 -7.71 0.19 16.57
C PRO A 182 -7.34 0.36 18.05
N ARG A 183 -7.52 -0.69 18.86
CA ARG A 183 -7.16 -0.66 20.30
C ARG A 183 -5.81 -1.32 20.59
N SER A 184 -5.48 -2.33 19.80
CA SER A 184 -4.25 -3.08 19.93
C SER A 184 -3.87 -3.67 18.58
N VAL A 185 -2.61 -4.06 18.49
CA VAL A 185 -2.04 -4.69 17.32
C VAL A 185 -1.27 -5.94 17.71
N ARG A 186 -1.20 -6.89 16.78
CA ARG A 186 -0.32 -8.05 16.85
C ARG A 186 0.26 -8.29 15.46
N GLU A 187 1.57 -8.38 15.39
CA GLU A 187 2.32 -8.73 14.20
C GLU A 187 3.53 -9.61 14.62
N SER A 188 4.33 -10.11 13.67
CA SER A 188 5.42 -11.05 13.97
C SER A 188 6.80 -10.61 13.47
N ALA A 189 6.96 -9.35 13.08
CA ALA A 189 8.22 -8.80 12.65
C ALA A 189 9.11 -8.52 13.86
N THR A 190 10.41 -8.53 13.62
CA THR A 190 11.40 -8.03 14.58
C THR A 190 11.77 -6.62 14.17
N GLU A 191 11.58 -5.67 15.07
CA GLU A 191 11.95 -4.27 14.85
C GLU A 191 13.46 -4.19 14.51
N PRO A 192 13.83 -3.51 13.41
CA PRO A 192 15.23 -3.33 13.04
C PRO A 192 15.95 -2.35 13.97
N SER A 193 17.28 -2.37 13.97
CA SER A 193 18.07 -1.32 14.63
C SER A 193 17.70 0.06 14.06
N GLY A 194 17.52 1.05 14.93
CA GLY A 194 17.09 2.39 14.55
C GLY A 194 15.59 2.54 14.29
N TRP A 195 14.78 1.50 14.59
CA TRP A 195 13.33 1.62 14.58
C TRP A 195 12.83 2.72 15.53
N SER A 196 11.86 3.49 15.06
CA SER A 196 11.28 4.58 15.83
C SER A 196 9.83 4.82 15.42
N ALA A 197 8.92 4.69 16.37
CA ALA A 197 7.51 5.06 16.19
C ALA A 197 7.34 6.51 15.69
N SER A 198 8.19 7.45 16.15
CA SER A 198 8.11 8.85 15.71
C SER A 198 8.57 9.03 14.27
N ALA A 199 9.56 8.26 13.82
CA ALA A 199 10.03 8.27 12.43
C ALA A 199 8.96 7.71 11.49
N ILE A 200 8.37 6.56 11.85
CA ILE A 200 7.22 5.95 11.16
C ILE A 200 6.07 6.93 11.06
N ARG A 201 5.72 7.59 12.17
CA ARG A 201 4.68 8.62 12.20
C ARG A 201 4.95 9.76 11.24
N SER A 202 6.19 10.20 11.21
CA SER A 202 6.66 11.25 10.30
C SER A 202 6.46 10.86 8.84
N THR A 203 6.82 9.63 8.48
CA THR A 203 6.72 9.09 7.13
C THR A 203 5.27 8.92 6.68
N TRP A 204 4.41 8.30 7.48
CA TRP A 204 3.03 8.12 7.04
C TRP A 204 2.22 9.42 7.02
N ARG A 205 2.46 10.37 7.93
CA ARG A 205 1.78 11.68 7.89
C ARG A 205 2.13 12.49 6.64
N ARG A 206 3.36 12.37 6.15
CA ARG A 206 3.79 13.01 4.90
C ARG A 206 2.96 12.49 3.72
N ASN A 207 2.80 11.17 3.64
CA ASN A 207 2.26 10.51 2.46
C ASN A 207 0.74 10.39 2.51
N VAL A 208 0.21 9.85 3.59
CA VAL A 208 -1.19 9.42 3.69
C VAL A 208 -2.03 10.26 4.67
N GLY A 209 -1.42 11.31 5.23
CA GLY A 209 -2.05 12.30 6.13
C GLY A 209 -2.00 11.89 7.59
#